data_AF-T1DCH8-F1
#
_entry.id   AF-T1DCH8-F1
#
_cell.length_a   1.000
_cell.length_b   1.000
_cell.length_c   1.000
_cell.angle_alpha   90.00
_cell.angle_beta   90.00
_cell.angle_gamma   90.00
#
_symmetry.space_group_name_H-M   'P 1'
#
loop_
_entity.id
_entity.type
_entity.pdbx_description
1 polymer ?
#
loop_
_entity_poly.entity_id
_entity_poly.type
_entity_poly.pdbx_seq_one_letter_code
_entity_poly.pdbx_strand_id
1 'polypeptide(L)' 'FSFISMNWKGKPLVNYETVIKLITSTKTRNGLTVAARVDDNEYATGIKHSNEEMAKLCIEPHQLHPKWNYTILPQKD' A
#
# COMPACT_ATOMS: atom_id res chain seq x y z
N PHE A 1 0.60 -4.03 -7.91
CA PHE A 1 -0.07 -5.18 -7.26
C PHE A 1 0.20 -6.48 -8.03
N SER A 2 1.43 -7.03 -7.99
CA SER A 2 1.82 -8.16 -8.86
C SER A 2 1.92 -9.50 -8.10
N PHE A 3 2.89 -9.66 -7.19
CA PHE A 3 3.14 -10.99 -6.59
C PHE A 3 2.14 -11.40 -5.50
N ILE A 4 1.65 -10.44 -4.69
CA ILE A 4 0.64 -10.72 -3.66
C ILE A 4 -0.70 -11.11 -4.30
N SER A 5 -1.12 -10.41 -5.37
CA SER A 5 -2.39 -10.67 -6.04
C SER A 5 -2.43 -12.01 -6.76
N MET A 6 -1.28 -12.54 -7.20
CA MET A 6 -1.18 -13.91 -7.72
C MET A 6 -1.60 -14.96 -6.69
N ASN A 7 -1.28 -14.75 -5.40
CA ASN A 7 -1.70 -15.65 -4.32
C ASN A 7 -3.20 -15.56 -4.00
N TRP A 8 -3.86 -14.48 -4.41
CA TRP A 8 -5.30 -14.24 -4.18
C TRP A 8 -6.19 -14.81 -5.27
N LYS A 9 -5.62 -15.12 -6.45
CA LYS A 9 -6.39 -15.52 -7.63
C LYS A 9 -7.28 -16.74 -7.32
N GLY A 10 -8.59 -16.55 -7.45
CA GLY A 10 -9.59 -17.60 -7.25
C GLY A 10 -9.86 -17.97 -5.78
N LYS A 11 -9.36 -17.19 -4.81
CA LYS A 11 -9.63 -17.40 -3.39
C LYS A 11 -10.47 -16.26 -2.82
N PRO A 12 -11.65 -16.54 -2.24
CA PRO A 12 -12.48 -15.51 -1.66
C PRO A 12 -11.83 -14.95 -0.38
N LEU A 13 -11.79 -13.62 -0.26
CA LEU A 13 -11.20 -12.91 0.88
C LEU A 13 -12.24 -12.76 2.00
N VAL A 14 -12.64 -13.88 2.60
CA VAL A 14 -13.80 -13.97 3.50
C VAL A 14 -13.55 -13.46 4.92
N ASN A 15 -12.30 -13.42 5.37
CA ASN A 15 -11.91 -12.95 6.70
C ASN A 15 -10.45 -12.49 6.75
N TYR A 16 -10.07 -11.77 7.82
CA TYR A 16 -8.73 -11.24 8.00
C TYR A 16 -7.65 -12.33 8.03
N GLU A 17 -7.92 -13.47 8.67
CA GLU A 17 -6.97 -14.60 8.72
C GLU A 17 -6.63 -15.10 7.31
N THR A 18 -7.63 -15.25 6.44
CA THR A 18 -7.46 -15.65 5.05
C THR A 18 -6.60 -14.63 4.32
N VAL A 19 -6.89 -13.33 4.47
CA VAL A 19 -6.12 -12.26 3.83
C VAL A 19 -4.66 -12.30 4.28
N ILE A 20 -4.41 -12.37 5.59
CA ILE A 20 -3.05 -12.44 6.15
C ILE A 20 -2.30 -13.65 5.62
N LYS A 21 -2.93 -14.83 5.65
CA LYS A 21 -2.31 -16.08 5.18
C LYS A 21 -1.91 -16.00 3.71
N LEU A 22 -2.75 -15.38 2.87
CA LEU A 22 -2.47 -15.25 1.44
C LEU A 22 -1.38 -14.22 1.13
N ILE A 23 -1.32 -13.12 1.89
CA ILE A 23 -0.26 -12.12 1.74
C ILE A 23 1.08 -12.70 2.21
N THR A 24 1.12 -13.29 3.40
CA THR A 24 2.34 -13.85 4.00
C THR A 24 2.90 -15.04 3.23
N SER A 25 2.07 -15.79 2.49
CA SER A 25 2.54 -16.86 1.61
C SER A 25 3.27 -16.37 0.35
N THR A 26 3.39 -15.05 0.14
CA THR A 26 4.06 -14.49 -1.05
C THR A 26 5.57 -14.67 -0.94
N LYS A 27 6.13 -15.48 -1.86
CA LYS A 27 7.57 -15.66 -2.03
C LYS A 27 7.95 -15.59 -3.50
N THR A 28 9.08 -14.97 -3.83
CA THR A 28 9.62 -14.98 -5.20
C THR A 28 10.95 -15.72 -5.26
N ARG A 29 11.31 -16.24 -6.45
CA ARG A 29 12.61 -16.90 -6.67
C ARG A 29 13.80 -15.98 -6.37
N ASN A 30 13.61 -14.67 -6.51
CA ASN A 30 14.63 -13.66 -6.26
C ASN A 30 14.68 -13.22 -4.78
N GLY A 31 14.02 -13.95 -3.87
CA GLY A 31 14.18 -13.77 -2.43
C GLY A 31 13.18 -12.83 -1.75
N LEU A 32 12.14 -12.34 -2.44
CA LEU A 32 11.09 -11.56 -1.76
C LEU A 32 10.38 -12.45 -0.73
N THR A 33 10.22 -11.92 0.48
CA THR A 33 9.36 -12.47 1.52
C THR A 33 8.48 -11.34 2.06
N VAL A 34 7.25 -11.68 2.46
CA VAL A 34 6.25 -10.69 2.89
C VAL A 34 5.71 -11.06 4.25
N ALA A 35 5.62 -10.07 5.14
CA ALA A 35 4.91 -10.18 6.41
C ALA A 35 3.64 -9.34 6.37
N ALA A 36 2.56 -9.81 6.99
CA ALA A 36 1.32 -9.08 7.14
C ALA A 36 0.73 -9.36 8.53
N ARG A 37 0.07 -8.36 9.10
CA ARG A 37 -0.61 -8.42 10.39
C ARG A 37 -1.90 -7.63 10.32
N VAL A 38 -2.84 -7.94 11.21
CA VAL A 38 -3.96 -7.03 11.46
C VAL A 38 -3.40 -5.78 12.15
N ASP A 39 -3.88 -4.63 11.72
CA ASP A 39 -3.67 -3.37 12.41
C ASP A 39 -4.99 -2.98 13.06
N ASP A 40 -5.06 -3.12 14.38
CA ASP A 40 -6.26 -2.83 15.18
C ASP A 40 -6.30 -1.36 15.66
N ASN A 41 -5.38 -0.52 15.17
CA ASN A 41 -5.38 0.90 15.50
C ASN A 41 -6.60 1.59 14.89
N GLU A 42 -7.20 2.49 15.67
CA GLU A 42 -8.25 3.38 15.18
C GLU A 42 -7.63 4.64 14.58
N TYR A 43 -7.96 4.89 13.31
CA TYR A 43 -7.51 6.08 12.61
C TYR A 43 -8.67 7.03 12.39
N ALA A 44 -8.53 8.27 12.86
CA ALA A 44 -9.54 9.30 12.63
C ALA A 44 -9.68 9.55 11.12
N THR A 45 -10.93 9.49 10.63
CA THR A 45 -11.26 9.72 9.22
C THR A 45 -11.68 11.16 8.99
N GLY A 46 -11.59 11.64 7.75
CA GLY A 46 -12.03 13.00 7.39
C GLY A 46 -11.10 14.11 7.87
N ILE A 47 -9.88 13.79 8.31
CA ILE A 47 -8.84 14.78 8.59
C ILE A 47 -8.57 15.57 7.31
N LYS A 48 -8.79 16.89 7.36
CA LYS A 48 -8.48 17.80 6.26
C LYS A 48 -7.12 18.43 6.51
N HIS A 49 -6.20 18.23 5.57
CA HIS A 49 -4.95 18.98 5.52
C HIS A 49 -5.14 20.26 4.74
N SER A 50 -4.43 21.31 5.12
CA SER A 50 -4.43 22.57 4.38
C SER A 50 -3.70 22.40 3.03
N ASN A 51 -4.00 23.28 2.07
CA ASN A 51 -3.29 23.25 0.79
C ASN A 51 -1.79 23.53 0.98
N GLU A 52 -1.44 24.37 1.94
CA GLU A 52 -0.07 24.70 2.30
C GLU A 52 0.67 23.50 2.90
N GLU A 53 0.00 22.69 3.72
CA GLU A 53 0.57 21.44 4.25
C GLU A 53 0.80 20.42 3.14
N MET A 54 -0.18 20.23 2.26
CA MET A 54 -0.07 19.32 1.12
C MET A 54 1.01 19.76 0.13
N ALA A 55 1.18 21.07 -0.08
CA ALA A 55 2.20 21.64 -0.96
C ALA A 55 3.64 21.42 -0.46
N LYS A 56 3.83 21.15 0.84
CA LYS A 56 5.16 20.79 1.36
C LYS A 56 5.60 19.41 0.85
N LEU A 57 4.66 18.50 0.59
CA LEU A 57 5.00 17.15 0.15
C LEU A 57 5.69 17.19 -1.22
N CYS A 58 6.84 16.53 -1.34
CA CYS A 58 7.56 16.42 -2.60
C CYS A 58 6.95 15.28 -3.44
N ILE A 59 5.82 15.55 -4.11
CA ILE A 59 5.09 14.57 -4.91
C ILE A 59 5.45 14.72 -6.40
N GLU A 60 5.99 13.65 -6.99
CA GLU A 60 6.26 13.55 -8.42
C GLU A 60 5.22 12.65 -9.11
N PRO A 61 4.28 13.20 -9.89
CA PRO A 61 3.28 12.41 -10.60
C PRO A 61 3.90 11.63 -11.78
N HIS A 62 3.44 10.40 -11.99
CA HIS A 62 3.86 9.57 -13.13
C HIS A 62 3.02 9.87 -14.38
N GLN A 63 3.55 9.56 -15.57
CA GLN A 63 2.85 9.82 -16.83
C GLN A 63 1.51 9.06 -16.96
N LEU A 64 1.46 7.81 -16.50
CA LEU A 64 0.27 6.97 -16.57
C LEU A 64 -0.57 7.15 -15.30
N HIS A 65 -1.77 7.70 -15.43
CA HIS A 65 -2.68 8.02 -14.32
C HIS A 65 -2.01 8.88 -13.21
N PRO A 66 -1.56 10.11 -13.51
CA PRO A 66 -0.81 10.97 -12.59
C PRO A 66 -1.53 11.28 -11.27
N LYS A 67 -2.88 11.23 -11.27
CA LYS A 67 -3.69 11.41 -10.05
C LYS A 67 -3.58 10.23 -9.07
N TRP A 68 -3.19 9.05 -9.55
CA TRP A 68 -3.17 7.80 -8.78
C TRP A 68 -1.75 7.26 -8.60
N ASN A 69 -0.89 7.46 -9.61
CA ASN A 69 0.48 6.98 -9.63
C ASN A 69 1.43 8.16 -9.47
N TYR A 70 2.11 8.20 -8.32
CA TYR A 70 3.06 9.23 -7.97
C TYR A 70 4.14 8.66 -7.05
N THR A 71 5.28 9.35 -6.97
CA THR A 71 6.35 9.11 -6.01
C THR A 71 6.35 10.23 -4.98
N ILE A 72 6.44 9.91 -3.69
CA ILE A 72 6.74 10.91 -2.64
C ILE A 72 8.23 10.83 -2.35
N LEU A 73 8.96 11.92 -2.60
CA LEU A 73 10.38 12.01 -2.32
C LEU A 73 10.64 12.52 -0.88
N PRO A 74 11.77 12.14 -0.27
CA PRO A 74 12.20 12.73 0.99
C PRO A 74 12.37 14.24 0.85
N GLN A 75 11.89 15.00 1.83
CA GLN A 75 12.26 16.40 1.95
C GLN A 75 13.74 16.48 2.36
N LYS A 76 14.50 17.38 1.73
CA LYS A 76 15.83 17.75 2.23
C LYS A 76 15.63 18.71 3.41
N ASP A 77 16.37 18.47 4.48
CA ASP A 77 16.45 19.37 5.64
C ASP A 77 16.93 20.78 5.25
#